data_AF-A0A2D7K3F5-F1
#
_entry.id   AF-A0A2D7K3F5-F1
#
_cell.length_a   1.000
_cell.length_b   1.000
_cell.length_c   1.000
_cell.angle_alpha   90.00
_cell.angle_beta   90.00
_cell.angle_gamma   90.00
#
_symmetry.space_group_name_H-M   'P 1'
#
loop_
_entity.id
_entity.type
_entity.pdbx_description
1 polymer ?
#
loop_
_entity_poly.entity_id
_entity_poly.type
_entity_poly.pdbx_seq_one_letter_code
_entity_poly.pdbx_strand_id
1 'polypeptide(L)'
;MKLAHLSAFDGDERQMEKIKEHYVESNVSFYNYFLFDGNKHNAFMCHPDSGMSSLFKPKQKALDFFNGFSNFGTVEAIEEIQTTRLDDVENLDFIDFVKMDVQGAELEILKNGDNILANCLAMQLEVSYFALYENQPSFGDIDVYMRKIGYVPHQFLHIKKWSIAPTIFNNNFRVPGNQLLESDIIYIKDPLCISELSDIQLQKFVILAHYAFKSTDYCVYLLIEMERRKLILDNSHRLYLSNFSSFST
;
A
#
# COMPACT_ATOMS: atom_id res chain seq x y z
N MET A 1 -11.21 9.53 21.59
CA MET A 1 -11.62 8.20 21.08
C MET A 1 -10.55 7.78 20.09
N LYS A 2 -9.90 6.63 20.28
CA LYS A 2 -8.90 6.13 19.32
C LYS A 2 -9.65 5.47 18.15
N LEU A 3 -9.41 5.91 16.93
CA LEU A 3 -10.16 5.47 15.74
C LEU A 3 -9.59 4.18 15.11
N ALA A 4 -8.27 3.99 15.17
CA ALA A 4 -7.58 2.84 14.60
C ALA A 4 -6.25 2.59 15.33
N HIS A 5 -5.75 1.36 15.29
CA HIS A 5 -4.42 0.95 15.73
C HIS A 5 -3.50 0.77 14.52
N LEU A 6 -2.27 1.29 14.58
CA LEU A 6 -1.30 1.18 13.48
C LEU A 6 -0.27 0.09 13.81
N SER A 7 -0.16 -0.92 12.95
CA SER A 7 0.97 -1.86 12.96
C SER A 7 1.98 -1.41 11.91
N ALA A 8 3.11 -0.85 12.35
CA ALA A 8 4.15 -0.32 11.47
C ALA A 8 5.29 -1.34 11.31
N PHE A 9 5.66 -1.60 10.06
CA PHE A 9 6.69 -2.57 9.68
C PHE A 9 7.82 -1.88 8.95
N ASP A 10 9.04 -2.25 9.30
CA ASP A 10 10.25 -2.04 8.48
C ASP A 10 11.33 -2.98 9.02
N GLY A 11 12.06 -3.67 8.15
CA GLY A 11 13.17 -4.53 8.55
C GLY A 11 14.51 -3.80 8.62
N ASP A 12 14.62 -2.62 8.00
CA ASP A 12 15.78 -1.76 8.08
C ASP A 12 15.70 -0.93 9.37
N GLU A 13 16.56 -1.24 10.34
CA GLU A 13 16.60 -0.55 11.63
C GLU A 13 16.72 0.97 11.47
N ARG A 14 17.43 1.42 10.42
CA ARG A 14 17.63 2.86 10.12
C ARG A 14 16.32 3.56 9.76
N GLN A 15 15.37 2.84 9.17
CA GLN A 15 14.02 3.35 8.88
C GLN A 15 13.10 3.18 10.07
N MET A 16 13.18 2.05 10.76
CA MET A 16 12.38 1.76 11.95
C MET A 16 12.59 2.81 13.05
N GLU A 17 13.83 3.29 13.24
CA GLU A 17 14.12 4.40 14.16
C GLU A 17 13.34 5.68 13.78
N LYS A 18 13.37 6.08 12.50
CA LYS A 18 12.62 7.25 12.00
C LYS A 18 11.11 7.07 12.16
N ILE A 19 10.59 5.85 11.92
CA ILE A 19 9.18 5.51 12.09
C ILE A 19 8.77 5.67 13.56
N LYS A 20 9.57 5.18 14.50
CA LYS A 20 9.32 5.33 15.95
C LYS A 20 9.34 6.79 16.40
N GLU A 21 10.25 7.60 15.85
CA GLU A 21 10.32 9.04 16.14
C GLU A 21 9.10 9.80 15.60
N HIS A 22 8.59 9.40 14.43
CA HIS A 22 7.42 10.02 13.82
C HIS A 22 6.12 9.67 14.53
N TYR A 23 5.97 8.41 14.94
CA TYR A 23 4.75 7.88 15.55
C TYR A 23 4.89 7.68 17.07
N VAL A 24 4.85 8.79 17.82
CA VAL A 24 5.01 8.78 19.30
C VAL A 24 3.71 8.40 20.04
N GLU A 25 2.66 8.00 19.31
CA GLU A 25 1.34 7.75 19.88
C GLU A 25 1.19 6.40 20.58
N SER A 26 0.36 6.36 21.62
CA SER A 26 0.02 5.14 22.39
C SER A 26 -0.84 4.11 21.63
N ASN A 27 -0.96 4.19 20.30
CA ASN A 27 -1.75 3.24 19.52
C ASN A 27 -1.04 2.72 18.27
N VAL A 28 0.28 2.60 18.37
CA VAL A 28 1.14 2.07 17.33
C VAL A 28 1.96 0.91 17.90
N SER A 29 2.02 -0.19 17.17
CA SER A 29 2.93 -1.31 17.41
C SER A 29 3.97 -1.33 16.30
N PHE A 30 5.23 -1.56 16.66
CA PHE A 30 6.36 -1.57 15.73
C PHE A 30 6.90 -2.99 15.58
N TYR A 31 7.09 -3.40 14.33
CA TYR A 31 7.50 -4.74 13.96
C TYR A 31 8.75 -4.66 13.07
N ASN A 32 9.90 -5.05 13.63
CA ASN A 32 11.18 -4.99 12.93
C ASN A 32 11.42 -6.27 12.12
N TYR A 33 10.67 -6.45 11.03
CA TYR A 33 10.75 -7.63 10.16
C TYR A 33 10.87 -7.22 8.70
N PHE A 34 11.78 -7.89 7.99
CA PHE A 34 11.68 -8.01 6.54
C PHE A 34 10.58 -9.00 6.19
N LEU A 35 9.42 -8.50 5.76
CA LEU A 35 8.30 -9.34 5.35
C LEU A 35 8.53 -9.91 3.96
N PHE A 36 8.41 -11.24 3.81
CA PHE A 36 8.50 -11.94 2.53
C PHE A 36 7.96 -13.38 2.64
N ASP A 37 8.71 -14.38 2.15
CA ASP A 37 8.33 -15.80 2.09
C ASP A 37 8.79 -16.64 3.30
N GLY A 38 9.49 -16.05 4.25
CA GLY A 38 10.01 -16.76 5.43
C GLY A 38 11.34 -17.48 5.21
N ASN A 39 11.97 -17.33 4.05
CA ASN A 39 13.30 -17.87 3.78
C ASN A 39 14.39 -16.81 3.99
N LYS A 40 15.65 -17.25 3.89
CA LYS A 40 16.80 -16.35 3.83
C LYS A 40 16.93 -15.72 2.45
N HIS A 41 17.16 -14.41 2.42
CA HIS A 41 17.36 -13.64 1.19
C HIS A 41 18.50 -12.65 1.35
N ASN A 42 19.03 -12.18 0.23
CA ASN A 42 19.92 -11.02 0.22
C ASN A 42 19.07 -9.75 0.21
N ALA A 43 19.26 -8.88 1.21
CA ALA A 43 18.79 -7.50 1.16
C ALA A 43 19.88 -6.62 0.53
N PHE A 44 19.50 -5.88 -0.52
CA PHE A 44 20.36 -4.93 -1.21
C PHE A 44 20.14 -3.56 -0.57
N MET A 45 21.00 -3.22 0.38
CA MET A 45 20.87 -2.02 1.19
C MET A 45 21.40 -0.82 0.43
N CYS A 46 20.53 0.12 0.09
CA CYS A 46 20.88 1.43 -0.46
C CYS A 46 20.97 2.47 0.69
N HIS A 47 21.38 3.69 0.34
CA HIS A 47 21.36 4.80 1.28
C HIS A 47 19.94 5.00 1.87
N PRO A 48 19.74 5.20 3.18
CA PRO A 48 18.40 5.26 3.79
C PRO A 48 17.48 6.29 3.15
N ASP A 49 18.00 7.47 2.80
CA ASP A 49 17.21 8.55 2.22
C ASP A 49 16.85 8.32 0.73
N SER A 50 17.40 7.27 0.10
CA SER A 50 17.02 6.89 -1.26
C SER A 50 15.65 6.21 -1.32
N GLY A 51 15.26 5.51 -0.26
CA GLY A 51 14.08 4.64 -0.26
C GLY A 51 14.20 3.42 -1.19
N MET A 52 15.40 3.06 -1.66
CA MET A 52 15.61 2.03 -2.70
C MET A 52 16.20 0.70 -2.17
N SER A 53 16.21 0.49 -0.86
CA SER A 53 16.58 -0.81 -0.32
C SER A 53 15.50 -1.85 -0.67
N SER A 54 15.91 -3.03 -1.13
CA SER A 54 14.98 -4.08 -1.55
C SER A 54 15.57 -5.48 -1.35
N LEU A 55 14.69 -6.48 -1.24
CA LEU A 55 15.06 -7.90 -1.36
C LEU A 55 15.33 -8.32 -2.80
N PHE A 56 14.97 -7.48 -3.77
CA PHE A 56 15.28 -7.67 -5.18
C PHE A 56 16.53 -6.89 -5.55
N LYS A 57 17.40 -7.53 -6.34
CA LYS A 57 18.62 -6.90 -6.83
C LYS A 57 18.28 -5.72 -7.77
N PRO A 58 18.87 -4.53 -7.61
CA PRO A 58 18.63 -3.44 -8.55
C PRO A 58 19.06 -3.79 -9.98
N LYS A 59 18.20 -3.46 -10.95
CA LYS A 59 18.43 -3.74 -12.36
C LYS A 59 19.13 -2.54 -13.00
N GLN A 60 20.46 -2.57 -13.07
CA GLN A 60 21.25 -1.41 -13.50
C GLN A 60 20.76 -0.76 -14.82
N LYS A 61 20.46 -1.57 -15.84
CA LYS A 61 19.92 -1.05 -17.12
C LYS A 61 18.60 -0.29 -16.98
N ALA A 62 17.78 -0.66 -16.01
CA ALA A 62 16.53 0.04 -15.69
C ALA A 62 16.81 1.33 -14.92
N LEU A 63 17.74 1.30 -13.97
CA LEU A 63 18.15 2.50 -13.22
C LEU A 63 18.78 3.56 -14.15
N ASP A 64 19.66 3.14 -15.05
CA ASP A 64 20.33 4.03 -16.02
C ASP A 64 19.36 4.66 -17.02
N PHE A 65 18.18 4.06 -17.19
CA PHE A 65 17.14 4.59 -18.07
C PHE A 65 16.47 5.85 -17.51
N PHE A 66 16.50 6.05 -16.19
CA PHE A 66 15.84 7.16 -15.52
C PHE A 66 16.84 8.10 -14.82
N ASN A 67 16.61 9.41 -14.90
CA ASN A 67 17.52 10.37 -14.26
C ASN A 67 17.62 10.13 -12.75
N GLY A 68 18.85 10.06 -12.24
CA GLY A 68 19.15 9.98 -10.81
C GLY A 68 19.07 8.57 -10.21
N PHE A 69 18.38 7.63 -10.86
CA PHE A 69 18.15 6.30 -10.31
C PHE A 69 19.44 5.46 -10.19
N SER A 70 20.42 5.65 -11.06
CA SER A 70 21.75 5.01 -10.88
C SER A 70 22.43 5.43 -9.58
N ASN A 71 22.17 6.65 -9.09
CA ASN A 71 22.69 7.12 -7.80
C ASN A 71 21.81 6.62 -6.65
N PHE A 72 20.49 6.73 -6.77
CA PHE A 72 19.55 6.33 -5.73
C PHE A 72 19.61 4.83 -5.43
N GLY A 73 19.71 3.99 -6.47
CA GLY A 73 19.82 2.53 -6.35
C GLY A 73 21.25 2.03 -6.16
N THR A 74 22.18 2.88 -5.70
CA THR A 74 23.54 2.44 -5.38
C THR A 74 23.49 1.55 -4.14
N VAL A 75 23.82 0.28 -4.32
CA VAL A 75 23.93 -0.69 -3.23
C VAL A 75 25.19 -0.40 -2.40
N GLU A 76 25.00 -0.07 -1.14
CA GLU A 76 26.07 0.21 -0.17
C GLU A 76 26.48 -1.06 0.60
N ALA A 77 25.53 -1.97 0.83
CA ALA A 77 25.76 -3.25 1.47
C ALA A 77 24.81 -4.33 0.93
N ILE A 78 25.24 -5.60 1.01
CA ILE A 78 24.39 -6.76 0.78
C ILE A 78 24.39 -7.58 2.06
N GLU A 79 23.21 -7.81 2.62
CA GLU A 79 23.04 -8.49 3.90
C GLU A 79 22.19 -9.75 3.71
N GLU A 80 22.66 -10.89 4.21
CA GLU A 80 21.81 -12.09 4.27
C GLU A 80 20.88 -11.96 5.47
N ILE A 81 19.60 -11.80 5.21
CA ILE A 81 18.57 -11.60 6.23
C ILE A 81 17.60 -12.78 6.26
N GLN A 82 17.06 -13.07 7.43
CA GLN A 82 15.92 -13.99 7.59
C GLN A 82 14.63 -13.19 7.41
N THR A 83 13.84 -13.52 6.39
CA THR A 83 12.52 -12.89 6.20
C THR A 83 11.46 -13.56 7.09
N THR A 84 10.33 -12.89 7.27
CA THR A 84 9.17 -13.40 8.02
C THR A 84 7.94 -13.36 7.13
N ARG A 85 7.15 -14.44 7.10
CA ARG A 85 5.85 -14.42 6.45
C ARG A 85 4.92 -13.52 7.26
N LEU A 86 4.05 -12.75 6.61
CA LEU A 86 3.11 -11.89 7.33
C LEU A 86 2.24 -12.68 8.33
N ASP A 87 1.84 -13.90 7.94
CA ASP A 87 1.11 -14.83 8.81
C ASP A 87 1.88 -15.33 10.04
N ASP A 88 3.21 -15.25 10.01
CA ASP A 88 4.08 -15.77 11.07
C ASP A 88 4.54 -14.64 12.03
N VAL A 89 4.05 -13.41 11.87
CA VAL A 89 4.37 -12.29 12.76
C VAL A 89 3.68 -12.46 14.11
N GLU A 90 4.47 -12.56 15.17
CA GLU A 90 3.95 -12.69 16.54
C GLU A 90 3.23 -11.42 17.02
N ASN A 91 2.13 -11.61 17.76
CA ASN A 91 1.32 -10.54 18.36
C ASN A 91 0.69 -9.56 17.35
N LEU A 92 0.57 -9.95 16.08
CA LEU A 92 -0.13 -9.18 15.06
C LEU A 92 -1.62 -9.59 15.02
N ASP A 93 -2.50 -8.62 15.25
CA ASP A 93 -3.94 -8.79 15.08
C ASP A 93 -4.33 -8.79 13.59
N PHE A 94 -5.56 -9.23 13.29
CA PHE A 94 -6.13 -9.10 11.94
C PHE A 94 -6.09 -7.66 11.43
N ILE A 95 -5.74 -7.48 10.16
CA ILE A 95 -5.59 -6.16 9.55
C ILE A 95 -6.85 -5.81 8.75
N ASP A 96 -7.47 -4.66 9.05
CA ASP A 96 -8.62 -4.16 8.30
C ASP A 96 -8.22 -3.41 7.02
N PHE A 97 -7.06 -2.76 7.01
CA PHE A 97 -6.54 -1.95 5.90
C PHE A 97 -5.02 -2.02 5.86
N VAL A 98 -4.46 -2.27 4.67
CA VAL A 98 -3.01 -2.31 4.44
C VAL A 98 -2.58 -1.11 3.61
N LYS A 99 -1.43 -0.51 3.96
CA LYS A 99 -0.63 0.30 3.04
C LYS A 99 0.72 -0.40 2.88
N MET A 100 1.12 -0.67 1.64
CA MET A 100 2.36 -1.38 1.35
C MET A 100 3.12 -0.70 0.20
N ASP A 101 4.36 -0.32 0.51
CA ASP A 101 5.38 0.21 -0.39
C ASP A 101 6.68 -0.38 0.15
N VAL A 102 7.07 -1.51 -0.43
CA VAL A 102 8.17 -2.38 0.04
C VAL A 102 9.13 -2.70 -1.10
N GLN A 103 9.17 -1.82 -2.10
CA GLN A 103 10.15 -1.84 -3.17
C GLN A 103 10.20 -3.17 -3.94
N GLY A 104 9.02 -3.75 -4.23
CA GLY A 104 8.86 -4.94 -5.07
C GLY A 104 8.43 -6.22 -4.33
N ALA A 105 8.49 -6.24 -3.00
CA ALA A 105 8.10 -7.40 -2.19
C ALA A 105 6.59 -7.58 -2.02
N GLU A 106 5.76 -6.67 -2.56
CA GLU A 106 4.33 -6.59 -2.29
C GLU A 106 3.63 -7.92 -2.56
N LEU A 107 3.86 -8.51 -3.75
CA LEU A 107 3.20 -9.74 -4.16
C LEU A 107 3.52 -10.93 -3.26
N GLU A 108 4.77 -11.07 -2.80
CA GLU A 108 5.16 -12.19 -1.95
C GLU A 108 4.67 -12.02 -0.52
N ILE A 109 4.63 -10.79 0.01
CA ILE A 109 4.00 -10.52 1.30
C ILE A 109 2.52 -10.88 1.25
N LEU A 110 1.81 -10.48 0.18
CA LEU A 110 0.38 -10.78 -0.01
C LEU A 110 0.11 -12.29 -0.07
N LYS A 111 0.98 -13.08 -0.72
CA LYS A 111 0.88 -14.56 -0.77
C LYS A 111 1.15 -15.25 0.56
N ASN A 112 1.82 -14.57 1.47
CA ASN A 112 2.24 -15.11 2.76
C ASN A 112 1.50 -14.47 3.94
N GLY A 113 0.38 -13.81 3.66
CA GLY A 113 -0.46 -13.12 4.64
C GLY A 113 -1.93 -13.54 4.60
N ASP A 114 -2.25 -14.70 4.02
CA ASP A 114 -3.64 -15.14 3.80
C ASP A 114 -4.47 -15.16 5.08
N ASN A 115 -3.89 -15.52 6.23
CA ASN A 115 -4.59 -15.58 7.50
C ASN A 115 -4.75 -14.19 8.12
N ILE A 116 -3.68 -13.41 8.20
CA ILE A 116 -3.70 -12.07 8.79
C ILE A 116 -4.58 -11.10 7.97
N LEU A 117 -4.59 -11.28 6.65
CA LEU A 117 -5.35 -10.46 5.71
C LEU A 117 -6.75 -11.01 5.40
N ALA A 118 -7.17 -12.11 6.03
CA ALA A 118 -8.46 -12.76 5.73
C ALA A 118 -9.66 -11.81 5.82
N ASN A 119 -9.62 -10.86 6.77
CA ASN A 119 -10.67 -9.87 7.01
C ASN A 119 -10.36 -8.48 6.44
N CYS A 120 -9.25 -8.33 5.72
CA CYS A 120 -8.81 -7.04 5.20
C CYS A 120 -9.81 -6.51 4.17
N LEU A 121 -10.27 -5.28 4.34
CA LEU A 121 -11.30 -4.68 3.50
C LEU A 121 -10.70 -3.99 2.27
N ALA A 122 -9.50 -3.45 2.42
CA ALA A 122 -8.82 -2.74 1.36
C ALA A 122 -7.30 -2.73 1.54
N MET A 123 -6.59 -2.52 0.44
CA MET A 123 -5.14 -2.45 0.42
C MET A 123 -4.71 -1.32 -0.51
N GLN A 124 -3.91 -0.38 -0.02
CA GLN A 124 -3.16 0.55 -0.84
C GLN A 124 -1.79 -0.07 -1.14
N LEU A 125 -1.51 -0.31 -2.42
CA LEU A 125 -0.27 -0.91 -2.87
C LEU A 125 0.44 0.05 -3.83
N GLU A 126 1.75 0.21 -3.65
CA GLU A 126 2.59 0.71 -4.74
C GLU A 126 2.78 -0.41 -5.78
N VAL A 127 2.56 -0.07 -7.05
CA VAL A 127 2.72 -1.00 -8.17
C VAL A 127 3.65 -0.42 -9.21
N SER A 128 4.51 -1.25 -9.79
CA SER A 128 5.48 -0.79 -10.80
C SER A 128 4.99 -1.09 -12.22
N TYR A 129 5.02 -0.08 -13.09
CA TYR A 129 4.88 -0.27 -14.54
C TYR A 129 6.22 -0.55 -15.21
N PHE A 130 7.31 -0.09 -14.57
CA PHE A 130 8.66 -0.29 -15.02
C PHE A 130 9.50 -0.86 -13.87
N ALA A 131 9.91 -2.12 -14.00
CA ALA A 131 10.66 -2.82 -12.97
C ALA A 131 12.08 -2.23 -12.80
N LEU A 132 12.33 -1.62 -11.64
CA LEU A 132 13.62 -1.08 -11.23
C LEU A 132 14.55 -2.16 -10.67
N TYR A 133 13.98 -3.28 -10.22
CA TYR A 133 14.71 -4.42 -9.68
C TYR A 133 14.58 -5.65 -10.61
N GLU A 134 15.52 -6.58 -10.51
CA GLU A 134 15.50 -7.86 -11.23
C GLU A 134 14.34 -8.73 -10.71
N ASN A 135 13.51 -9.27 -11.61
CA ASN A 135 12.35 -10.11 -11.30
C ASN A 135 11.27 -9.45 -10.39
N GLN A 136 11.26 -8.12 -10.31
CA GLN A 136 10.21 -7.38 -9.60
C GLN A 136 8.84 -7.66 -10.24
N PRO A 137 7.81 -8.00 -9.43
CA PRO A 137 6.42 -8.08 -9.91
C PRO A 137 5.95 -6.78 -10.53
N SER A 138 5.26 -6.87 -11.66
CA SER A 138 4.64 -5.71 -12.32
C SER A 138 3.25 -5.41 -11.74
N PHE A 139 2.69 -4.25 -12.11
CA PHE A 139 1.28 -3.96 -11.90
C PHE A 139 0.36 -5.09 -12.38
N GLY A 140 0.67 -5.71 -13.54
CA GLY A 140 -0.14 -6.80 -14.08
C GLY A 140 -0.12 -8.04 -13.19
N ASP A 141 1.05 -8.38 -12.63
CA ASP A 141 1.20 -9.52 -11.73
C ASP A 141 0.42 -9.31 -10.42
N ILE A 142 0.49 -8.08 -9.88
CA ILE A 142 -0.23 -7.68 -8.66
C ILE A 142 -1.75 -7.65 -8.92
N ASP A 143 -2.23 -7.02 -9.99
CA ASP A 143 -3.68 -6.92 -10.29
C ASP A 143 -4.30 -8.32 -10.49
N VAL A 144 -3.62 -9.21 -11.21
CA VAL A 144 -4.08 -10.60 -11.38
C VAL A 144 -4.20 -11.31 -10.04
N TYR A 145 -3.21 -11.14 -9.14
CA TYR A 145 -3.27 -11.74 -7.81
C TYR A 145 -4.39 -11.14 -6.95
N MET A 146 -4.51 -9.81 -6.90
CA MET A 146 -5.54 -9.12 -6.13
C MET A 146 -6.96 -9.55 -6.54
N ARG A 147 -7.20 -9.68 -7.84
CA ARG A 147 -8.48 -10.22 -8.36
C ARG A 147 -8.72 -11.66 -7.97
N LYS A 148 -7.68 -12.50 -8.01
CA LYS A 148 -7.77 -13.90 -7.59
C LYS A 148 -8.24 -14.04 -6.13
N ILE A 149 -7.85 -13.12 -5.26
CA ILE A 149 -8.22 -13.12 -3.83
C ILE A 149 -9.44 -12.23 -3.49
N GLY A 150 -10.21 -11.83 -4.51
CA GLY A 150 -11.51 -11.16 -4.33
C GLY A 150 -11.45 -9.66 -4.13
N TYR A 151 -10.40 -9.00 -4.63
CA TYR A 151 -10.27 -7.53 -4.63
C TYR A 151 -10.33 -6.97 -6.05
N VAL A 152 -10.79 -5.74 -6.17
CA VAL A 152 -10.81 -4.98 -7.42
C VAL A 152 -10.10 -3.63 -7.24
N PRO A 153 -9.40 -3.12 -8.27
CA PRO A 153 -8.84 -1.78 -8.20
C PRO A 153 -9.96 -0.76 -8.13
N HIS A 154 -9.92 0.10 -7.12
CA HIS A 154 -10.91 1.15 -6.87
C HIS A 154 -10.49 2.48 -7.45
N GLN A 155 -9.26 2.92 -7.16
CA GLN A 155 -8.74 4.19 -7.64
C GLN A 155 -7.21 4.23 -7.65
N PHE A 156 -6.66 5.06 -8.54
CA PHE A 156 -5.27 5.51 -8.48
C PHE A 156 -5.19 6.74 -7.57
N LEU A 157 -4.33 6.70 -6.55
CA LEU A 157 -4.06 7.85 -5.70
C LEU A 157 -2.99 8.76 -6.32
N HIS A 158 -1.92 8.15 -6.81
CA HIS A 158 -0.83 8.85 -7.49
C HIS A 158 -0.36 8.02 -8.67
N ILE A 159 -0.17 8.68 -9.81
CA ILE A 159 0.49 8.09 -10.98
C ILE A 159 1.85 8.75 -11.11
N LYS A 160 2.91 8.02 -10.74
CA LYS A 160 4.27 8.52 -10.78
C LYS A 160 4.87 8.26 -12.16
N LYS A 161 5.23 9.37 -12.80
CA LYS A 161 6.03 9.39 -14.02
C LYS A 161 7.44 9.81 -13.66
N TRP A 162 8.40 9.45 -14.52
CA TRP A 162 9.77 9.92 -14.37
C TRP A 162 10.39 10.31 -15.72
N SER A 163 11.45 11.10 -15.67
CA SER A 163 12.18 11.52 -16.86
C SER A 163 13.21 10.49 -17.28
N ILE A 164 13.13 10.11 -18.56
CA ILE A 164 14.11 9.24 -19.21
C ILE A 164 15.44 9.99 -19.31
N ALA A 165 16.53 9.34 -18.91
CA ALA A 165 17.85 9.92 -18.99
C ALA A 165 18.32 10.08 -20.46
N PRO A 166 19.06 11.15 -20.81
CA PRO A 166 19.48 12.25 -19.94
C PRO A 166 18.57 13.49 -20.03
N THR A 167 17.29 13.35 -20.43
CA THR A 167 16.42 14.52 -20.67
C THR A 167 16.07 15.23 -19.37
N ILE A 168 16.33 16.54 -19.28
CA ILE A 168 16.02 17.38 -18.12
C ILE A 168 15.01 18.46 -18.53
N PHE A 169 13.88 18.53 -17.83
CA PHE A 169 12.87 19.58 -18.01
C PHE A 169 13.01 20.64 -16.92
N ASN A 170 12.86 21.92 -17.28
CA ASN A 170 12.87 23.05 -16.33
C ASN A 170 14.04 23.04 -15.35
N ASN A 171 15.23 22.61 -15.80
CA ASN A 171 16.44 22.43 -14.97
C ASN A 171 16.23 21.54 -13.73
N ASN A 172 15.25 20.64 -13.75
CA ASN A 172 14.95 19.72 -12.66
C ASN A 172 14.68 18.31 -13.21
N PHE A 173 15.58 17.38 -12.91
CA PHE A 173 15.49 16.00 -13.41
C PHE A 173 14.31 15.20 -12.84
N ARG A 174 13.67 15.70 -11.76
CA ARG A 174 12.45 15.13 -11.17
C ARG A 174 11.17 15.59 -11.86
N VAL A 175 11.23 16.62 -12.71
CA VAL A 175 10.08 16.98 -13.55
C VAL A 175 9.94 15.91 -14.61
N PRO A 176 8.83 15.14 -14.64
CA PRO A 176 8.73 13.97 -15.48
C PRO A 176 8.27 14.32 -16.91
N GLY A 177 8.65 13.47 -17.85
CA GLY A 177 8.01 13.40 -19.17
C GLY A 177 6.74 12.54 -19.15
N ASN A 178 6.68 11.57 -20.07
CA ASN A 178 5.51 10.70 -20.25
C ASN A 178 5.71 9.27 -19.72
N GLN A 179 6.94 8.86 -19.41
CA GLN A 179 7.21 7.49 -19.00
C GLN A 179 6.62 7.20 -17.62
N LEU A 180 5.73 6.21 -17.55
CA LEU A 180 5.21 5.68 -16.30
C LEU A 180 6.33 4.94 -15.56
N LEU A 181 6.36 5.13 -14.24
CA LEU A 181 7.26 4.43 -13.33
C LEU A 181 6.45 3.51 -12.41
N GLU A 182 5.60 4.09 -11.58
CA GLU A 182 4.84 3.41 -10.54
C GLU A 182 3.54 4.14 -10.19
N SER A 183 2.70 3.54 -9.37
CA SER A 183 1.48 4.17 -8.84
C SER A 183 1.10 3.61 -7.49
N ASP A 184 0.47 4.45 -6.67
CA ASP A 184 -0.35 4.01 -5.54
C ASP A 184 -1.75 3.66 -6.03
N ILE A 185 -2.19 2.42 -5.80
CA ILE A 185 -3.55 1.97 -6.11
C ILE A 185 -4.23 1.50 -4.83
N ILE A 186 -5.48 1.93 -4.61
CA ILE A 186 -6.36 1.31 -3.63
C ILE A 186 -7.12 0.17 -4.29
N TYR A 187 -6.95 -1.03 -3.75
CA TYR A 187 -7.78 -2.19 -3.99
C TYR A 187 -8.80 -2.33 -2.87
N ILE A 188 -10.04 -2.66 -3.22
CA ILE A 188 -11.13 -2.92 -2.26
C ILE A 188 -11.66 -4.33 -2.46
N LYS A 189 -12.19 -4.96 -1.39
CA LYS A 189 -13.01 -6.17 -1.54
C LYS A 189 -14.11 -5.89 -2.57
N ASP A 190 -14.37 -6.86 -3.45
CA ASP A 190 -15.31 -6.70 -4.56
C ASP A 190 -16.66 -6.18 -4.04
N PRO A 191 -17.08 -4.96 -4.42
CA PRO A 191 -18.34 -4.38 -3.94
C PRO A 191 -19.56 -5.20 -4.39
N LEU A 192 -19.44 -6.05 -5.41
CA LEU A 192 -20.52 -6.95 -5.82
C LEU A 192 -20.76 -8.10 -4.83
N CYS A 193 -19.80 -8.37 -3.93
CA CYS A 193 -19.91 -9.36 -2.85
C CYS A 193 -20.24 -8.72 -1.48
N ILE A 194 -20.75 -7.48 -1.45
CA ILE A 194 -21.00 -6.72 -0.21
C ILE A 194 -21.91 -7.45 0.80
N SER A 195 -22.80 -8.33 0.33
CA SER A 195 -23.66 -9.15 1.19
C SER A 195 -22.91 -10.13 2.07
N GLU A 196 -21.67 -10.47 1.72
CA GLU A 196 -20.80 -11.37 2.48
C GLU A 196 -20.10 -10.68 3.64
N LEU A 197 -20.02 -9.34 3.62
CA LEU A 197 -19.42 -8.58 4.72
C LEU A 197 -20.31 -8.64 5.96
N SER A 198 -19.70 -8.81 7.12
CA SER A 198 -20.37 -8.62 8.41
C SER A 198 -20.74 -7.15 8.65
N ASP A 199 -21.66 -6.90 9.57
CA ASP A 199 -22.10 -5.54 9.90
C ASP A 199 -20.95 -4.66 10.42
N ILE A 200 -20.02 -5.26 11.17
CA ILE A 200 -18.83 -4.54 11.66
C ILE A 200 -17.85 -4.22 10.52
N GLN A 201 -17.68 -5.12 9.56
CA GLN A 201 -16.85 -4.87 8.37
C GLN A 201 -17.45 -3.74 7.53
N LEU A 202 -18.76 -3.74 7.34
CA LEU A 202 -19.46 -2.68 6.61
C LEU A 202 -19.27 -1.30 7.27
N GLN A 203 -19.38 -1.23 8.60
CA GLN A 203 -19.10 -0.01 9.38
C GLN A 203 -17.66 0.47 9.19
N LYS A 204 -16.68 -0.43 9.33
CA LYS A 204 -15.25 -0.11 9.11
C LYS A 204 -15.00 0.36 7.67
N PHE A 205 -15.66 -0.26 6.69
CA PHE A 205 -15.46 0.08 5.28
C PHE A 205 -15.95 1.48 4.97
N VAL A 206 -17.07 1.93 5.56
CA VAL A 206 -17.54 3.33 5.43
C VAL A 206 -16.51 4.31 5.97
N ILE A 207 -15.90 4.00 7.13
CA ILE A 207 -14.85 4.83 7.73
C ILE A 207 -13.65 4.93 6.78
N LEU A 208 -13.19 3.80 6.22
CA LEU A 208 -12.10 3.77 5.25
C LEU A 208 -12.45 4.55 3.96
N ALA A 209 -13.64 4.31 3.41
CA ALA A 209 -14.11 4.98 2.20
C ALA A 209 -14.14 6.51 2.36
N HIS A 210 -14.56 6.99 3.53
CA HIS A 210 -14.64 8.42 3.81
C HIS A 210 -13.26 9.03 4.09
N TYR A 211 -12.52 8.47 5.04
CA TYR A 211 -11.30 9.09 5.56
C TYR A 211 -10.04 8.72 4.77
N ALA A 212 -9.89 7.45 4.38
CA ALA A 212 -8.70 6.98 3.68
C ALA A 212 -8.82 7.17 2.17
N PHE A 213 -9.96 6.82 1.59
CA PHE A 213 -10.13 6.82 0.13
C PHE A 213 -10.68 8.15 -0.39
N LYS A 214 -11.40 8.90 0.44
CA LYS A 214 -12.18 10.08 0.04
C LYS A 214 -13.16 9.79 -1.11
N SER A 215 -13.73 8.58 -1.13
CA SER A 215 -14.64 8.11 -2.18
C SER A 215 -16.09 8.31 -1.74
N THR A 216 -16.63 9.49 -2.03
CA THR A 216 -17.98 9.89 -1.59
C THR A 216 -19.09 8.97 -2.12
N ASP A 217 -18.99 8.56 -3.38
CA ASP A 217 -19.92 7.63 -4.02
C ASP A 217 -19.87 6.24 -3.40
N TYR A 218 -18.68 5.74 -3.08
CA TYR A 218 -18.52 4.45 -2.40
C TYR A 218 -19.05 4.51 -0.96
N CYS A 219 -18.85 5.61 -0.24
CA CYS A 219 -19.51 5.83 1.06
C CYS A 219 -21.04 5.73 0.94
N VAL A 220 -21.64 6.39 -0.06
CA VAL A 220 -23.09 6.33 -0.28
C VAL A 220 -23.55 4.91 -0.57
N TYR A 221 -22.83 4.18 -1.42
CA TYR A 221 -23.11 2.77 -1.71
C TYR A 221 -23.15 1.92 -0.43
N LEU A 222 -22.14 2.06 0.43
CA LEU A 222 -22.05 1.33 1.69
C LEU A 222 -23.13 1.76 2.70
N LEU A 223 -23.45 3.06 2.79
CA LEU A 223 -24.51 3.57 3.67
C LEU A 223 -25.90 3.05 3.27
N ILE A 224 -26.19 2.94 1.97
CA ILE A 224 -27.45 2.35 1.48
C ILE A 224 -27.55 0.88 1.92
N GLU A 225 -26.44 0.13 1.86
CA GLU A 225 -26.42 -1.26 2.36
C GLU A 225 -26.63 -1.31 3.88
N MET A 226 -26.06 -0.37 4.63
CA MET A 226 -26.30 -0.27 6.08
C MET A 226 -27.76 0.07 6.43
N GLU A 227 -28.41 0.94 5.65
CA GLU A 227 -29.84 1.23 5.76
C GLU A 227 -30.67 -0.02 5.49
N ARG A 228 -30.36 -0.76 4.41
CA ARG A 228 -31.04 -2.02 4.07
C ARG A 228 -30.97 -3.04 5.20
N ARG A 229 -29.84 -3.10 5.92
CA ARG A 229 -29.62 -3.96 7.08
C ARG A 229 -30.17 -3.39 8.40
N LYS A 230 -30.76 -2.18 8.37
CA LYS A 230 -31.29 -1.46 9.54
C LYS A 230 -30.22 -1.17 10.61
N LEU A 231 -28.97 -0.98 10.18
CA LEU A 231 -27.86 -0.60 11.07
C LEU A 231 -27.83 0.90 11.36
N ILE A 232 -28.42 1.70 10.47
CA ILE A 232 -28.57 3.16 10.57
C ILE A 232 -29.96 3.57 10.12
N LEU A 233 -30.34 4.83 10.36
CA LEU A 233 -31.64 5.37 9.98
C LEU A 233 -31.80 5.47 8.46
N ASP A 234 -33.02 5.25 7.97
CA ASP A 234 -33.38 5.46 6.57
C ASP A 234 -33.02 6.89 6.11
N ASN A 235 -32.48 7.02 4.90
CA ASN A 235 -32.01 8.29 4.31
C ASN A 235 -30.73 8.88 4.93
N SER A 236 -29.99 8.14 5.76
CA SER A 236 -28.65 8.54 6.23
C SER A 236 -27.69 8.85 5.08
N HIS A 237 -27.76 8.12 3.97
CA HIS A 237 -26.95 8.38 2.77
C HIS A 237 -27.24 9.75 2.15
N ARG A 238 -28.49 10.24 2.23
CA ARG A 238 -28.86 11.59 1.75
C ARG A 238 -28.33 12.68 2.67
N LEU A 239 -28.41 12.45 3.98
CA LEU A 239 -27.86 13.37 4.99
C LEU A 239 -26.34 13.47 4.85
N TYR A 240 -25.67 12.34 4.61
CA TYR A 240 -24.23 12.31 4.31
C TYR A 240 -23.90 13.19 3.10
N LEU A 241 -24.62 13.04 1.98
CA LEU A 241 -24.42 13.85 0.79
C LEU A 241 -24.66 15.35 1.02
N SER A 242 -25.74 15.73 1.71
CA SER A 242 -26.04 17.15 1.98
C SER A 242 -24.99 17.80 2.88
N ASN A 243 -24.46 17.05 3.83
CA ASN A 243 -23.38 17.52 4.69
C ASN A 243 -22.10 17.66 3.87
N PHE A 244 -21.75 16.68 3.04
CA PHE A 244 -20.53 16.71 2.24
C PHE A 244 -20.48 17.90 1.26
N SER A 245 -21.60 18.23 0.62
CA SER A 245 -21.70 19.41 -0.25
C SER A 245 -21.47 20.73 0.50
N SER A 246 -21.78 20.76 1.80
CA SER A 246 -21.61 21.95 2.64
C SER A 246 -20.16 22.15 3.12
N PHE A 247 -19.32 21.12 3.03
CA PHE A 247 -17.89 21.16 3.41
C PHE A 247 -16.94 21.24 2.21
N SER A 248 -17.46 21.08 0.99
CA SER A 248 -16.67 21.07 -0.26
C SER A 248 -16.70 22.40 -1.02
N THR A 249 -17.39 23.41 -0.48
CA THR A 249 -17.41 24.82 -0.93
C THR A 249 -16.60 25.67 0.02
#